data_AF-A0AAJ4MVX6-F1
#
_entry.id   AF-A0AAJ4MVX6-F1
#
_cell.length_a   1.000
_cell.length_b   1.000
_cell.length_c   1.000
_cell.angle_alpha   90.00
_cell.angle_beta   90.00
_cell.angle_gamma   90.00
#
_symmetry.space_group_name_H-M   'P 1'
#
loop_
_entity.id
_entity.type
_entity.pdbx_description
1 polymer ?
#
loop_
_entity_poly.entity_id
_entity_poly.type
_entity_poly.pdbx_seq_one_letter_code
_entity_poly.pdbx_strand_id
1 'polypeptide(L)'
;MLHQRAQGNAQGRAAVQALWDADKQICAAAEIKAVAQRAAKNLVQARQQAAAALAIKKVYDDEINDVRARLAAERMRKPAFCASAGPAAPAGASGPEGGAAADPAGGLLPDAVARNIQALILQTEEVAATGRACQSFVRENGMAP
;
A
#
# COMPACT_ATOMS: atom_id res chain seq x y z
N MET A 1 -54.10 -53.44 -25.38
CA MET A 1 -53.69 -53.05 -23.99
C MET A 1 -52.19 -52.70 -23.88
N LEU A 2 -51.25 -53.57 -24.25
CA LEU A 2 -49.80 -53.29 -24.14
C LEU A 2 -49.33 -52.06 -24.94
N HIS A 3 -49.83 -51.89 -26.17
CA HIS A 3 -49.45 -50.78 -27.05
C HIS A 3 -49.90 -49.40 -26.51
N GLN A 4 -51.11 -49.33 -25.94
CA GLN A 4 -51.64 -48.13 -25.28
C GLN A 4 -50.81 -47.74 -24.04
N ARG A 5 -50.39 -48.72 -23.23
CA ARG A 5 -49.50 -48.46 -22.09
C ARG A 5 -48.13 -47.94 -22.54
N ALA A 6 -47.57 -48.50 -23.60
CA ALA A 6 -46.29 -48.05 -24.14
C ALA A 6 -46.36 -46.60 -24.65
N GLN A 7 -47.45 -46.23 -25.34
CA GLN A 7 -47.70 -44.87 -25.80
C GLN A 7 -47.89 -43.88 -24.64
N GLY A 8 -48.69 -44.23 -23.63
CA GLY A 8 -48.88 -43.38 -22.44
C GLY A 8 -47.58 -43.15 -21.67
N ASN A 9 -46.74 -44.19 -21.55
CA ASN A 9 -45.42 -44.06 -20.91
C ASN A 9 -44.47 -43.15 -21.70
N ALA A 10 -44.49 -43.20 -23.04
CA ALA A 10 -43.69 -42.32 -23.87
C ALA A 10 -44.14 -40.86 -23.76
N GLN A 11 -45.46 -40.62 -23.76
CA GLN A 11 -46.04 -39.29 -23.59
C GLN A 11 -45.73 -38.70 -22.21
N GLY A 12 -45.83 -39.51 -21.15
CA GLY A 12 -45.49 -39.08 -19.78
C GLY A 12 -44.02 -38.67 -19.65
N ARG A 13 -43.09 -39.45 -20.22
CA ARG A 13 -41.66 -39.09 -20.22
C ARG A 13 -41.39 -37.81 -21.00
N ALA A 14 -42.03 -37.64 -22.16
CA ALA A 14 -41.89 -36.43 -22.97
C ALA A 14 -42.38 -35.18 -22.22
N ALA A 15 -43.51 -35.27 -21.52
CA ALA A 15 -44.04 -34.17 -20.71
C ALA A 15 -43.11 -33.78 -19.55
N VAL A 16 -42.56 -34.76 -18.83
CA VAL A 16 -41.60 -34.50 -17.75
C VAL A 16 -40.31 -33.89 -18.30
N GLN A 17 -39.80 -34.40 -19.42
CA GLN A 17 -38.60 -33.85 -20.06
C GLN A 17 -38.82 -32.39 -20.49
N ALA A 18 -39.96 -32.07 -21.07
CA ALA A 18 -40.28 -30.70 -21.47
C ALA A 18 -40.34 -29.73 -20.28
N LEU A 19 -40.91 -30.15 -19.14
CA LEU A 19 -40.93 -29.34 -17.92
C LEU A 19 -39.52 -29.13 -17.35
N TRP A 20 -38.71 -30.17 -17.34
CA TRP A 20 -37.32 -30.10 -16.90
C TRP A 20 -36.48 -29.17 -17.78
N ASP A 21 -36.61 -29.29 -19.10
CA ASP A 21 -35.88 -28.45 -20.05
C ASP A 21 -36.30 -26.98 -19.93
N ALA A 22 -37.59 -26.71 -19.71
CA ALA A 22 -38.09 -25.36 -19.45
C ALA A 22 -37.51 -24.77 -18.15
N ASP A 23 -37.51 -25.53 -17.05
CA ASP A 23 -36.91 -25.11 -15.78
C ASP A 23 -35.41 -24.83 -15.93
N LYS A 24 -34.70 -25.71 -16.64
CA LYS A 24 -33.28 -25.52 -16.97
C LYS A 24 -33.02 -24.24 -17.74
N GLN A 25 -33.85 -23.90 -18.72
CA GLN A 25 -33.71 -22.64 -19.45
C GLN A 25 -33.97 -21.42 -18.57
N ILE A 26 -34.97 -21.48 -17.69
CA ILE A 26 -35.28 -20.41 -16.74
C ILE A 26 -34.10 -20.19 -15.78
N CYS A 27 -33.57 -21.27 -15.20
CA CYS A 27 -32.40 -21.21 -14.32
C CYS A 27 -31.17 -20.64 -15.06
N ALA A 28 -30.88 -21.11 -16.27
CA ALA A 28 -29.76 -20.62 -17.06
C ALA A 28 -29.89 -19.12 -17.36
N ALA A 29 -31.08 -18.65 -17.74
CA ALA A 29 -31.33 -17.23 -17.98
C ALA A 29 -31.16 -16.39 -16.69
N ALA A 30 -31.62 -16.90 -15.55
CA ALA A 30 -31.46 -16.24 -14.26
C ALA A 30 -29.98 -16.16 -13.82
N GLU A 31 -29.21 -17.23 -14.04
CA GLU A 31 -27.77 -17.27 -13.76
C GLU A 31 -26.99 -16.28 -14.62
N ILE A 32 -27.25 -16.23 -15.92
CA ILE A 32 -26.64 -15.26 -16.84
C ILE A 32 -26.91 -13.83 -16.36
N LYS A 33 -28.15 -13.52 -15.99
CA LYS A 33 -28.52 -12.21 -15.45
C LYS A 33 -27.80 -11.91 -14.14
N ALA A 34 -27.70 -12.88 -13.23
CA ALA A 34 -27.00 -12.71 -11.96
C ALA A 34 -25.50 -12.45 -12.15
N VAL A 35 -24.86 -13.16 -13.09
CA VAL A 35 -23.44 -12.94 -13.44
C VAL A 35 -23.24 -11.55 -14.01
N ALA A 36 -24.09 -11.12 -14.95
CA ALA A 36 -24.03 -9.78 -15.52
C ALA A 36 -24.18 -8.67 -14.45
N GLN A 37 -25.11 -8.86 -13.50
CA GLN A 37 -25.28 -7.94 -12.38
C GLN A 37 -24.06 -7.89 -11.45
N ARG A 38 -23.44 -9.05 -11.14
CA ARG A 38 -22.21 -9.09 -10.34
C ARG A 38 -21.06 -8.39 -11.06
N ALA A 39 -20.90 -8.64 -12.36
CA ALA A 39 -19.87 -7.97 -13.16
C ALA A 39 -20.03 -6.44 -13.15
N ALA A 40 -21.27 -5.95 -13.30
CA ALA A 40 -21.56 -4.51 -13.21
C ALA A 40 -21.25 -3.93 -11.83
N LYS A 41 -21.64 -4.62 -10.74
CA LYS A 41 -21.34 -4.20 -9.36
C LYS A 41 -19.84 -4.18 -9.09
N ASN A 42 -19.11 -5.21 -9.51
CA ASN A 42 -17.66 -5.31 -9.34
C ASN A 42 -16.94 -4.17 -10.07
N LEU A 43 -17.41 -3.78 -11.25
CA LEU A 43 -16.84 -2.67 -12.01
C LEU A 43 -17.06 -1.32 -11.31
N VAL A 44 -18.25 -1.08 -10.74
CA VAL A 44 -18.51 0.13 -9.94
C VAL A 44 -17.62 0.15 -8.69
N GLN A 45 -17.53 -0.97 -7.99
CA GLN A 45 -16.68 -1.10 -6.80
C GLN A 45 -15.20 -0.89 -7.13
N ALA A 46 -14.71 -1.44 -8.24
CA ALA A 46 -13.33 -1.25 -8.69
C ALA A 46 -13.02 0.24 -8.97
N ARG A 47 -13.98 0.98 -9.57
CA ARG A 47 -13.82 2.43 -9.78
C ARG A 47 -13.77 3.20 -8.46
N GLN A 48 -14.63 2.85 -7.51
CA GLN A 48 -14.61 3.48 -6.17
C GLN A 48 -13.30 3.19 -5.43
N GLN A 49 -12.82 1.95 -5.48
CA GLN A 49 -11.54 1.55 -4.88
C GLN A 49 -10.36 2.26 -5.54
N ALA A 50 -10.35 2.40 -6.86
CA ALA A 50 -9.31 3.14 -7.58
C ALA A 50 -9.29 4.63 -7.16
N ALA A 51 -10.46 5.26 -7.02
CA ALA A 51 -10.54 6.65 -6.54
C ALA A 51 -10.03 6.80 -5.09
N ALA A 52 -10.41 5.88 -4.20
CA ALA A 52 -9.93 5.88 -2.82
C ALA A 52 -8.41 5.66 -2.75
N ALA A 53 -7.86 4.73 -3.53
CA ALA A 53 -6.43 4.48 -3.61
C ALA A 53 -5.65 5.71 -4.10
N LEU A 54 -6.19 6.44 -5.09
CA LEU A 54 -5.58 7.70 -5.54
C LEU A 54 -5.60 8.78 -4.46
N ALA A 55 -6.68 8.90 -3.69
CA ALA A 55 -6.77 9.86 -2.60
C ALA A 55 -5.76 9.56 -1.48
N ILE A 56 -5.68 8.30 -1.03
CA ILE A 56 -4.70 7.86 -0.03
C ILE A 56 -3.28 8.09 -0.55
N LYS A 57 -3.01 7.72 -1.80
CA LYS A 57 -1.69 7.92 -2.41
C LYS A 57 -1.29 9.39 -2.43
N LYS A 58 -2.22 10.30 -2.73
CA LYS A 58 -1.92 11.74 -2.72
C LYS A 58 -1.44 12.20 -1.34
N VAL A 59 -2.16 11.83 -0.27
CA VAL A 59 -1.78 12.21 1.11
C VAL A 59 -0.39 11.65 1.45
N TYR A 60 -0.13 10.40 1.09
CA TYR A 60 1.17 9.77 1.26
C TYR A 60 2.28 10.51 0.50
N ASP A 61 2.06 10.81 -0.80
CA ASP A 61 3.05 11.46 -1.65
C ASP A 61 3.37 12.88 -1.15
N ASP A 62 2.33 13.65 -0.75
CA ASP A 62 2.48 15.00 -0.20
C ASP A 62 3.34 14.97 1.08
N GLU A 63 3.07 14.02 1.98
CA GLU A 63 3.83 13.86 3.23
C GLU A 63 5.28 13.44 3.01
N ILE A 64 5.53 12.48 2.12
CA ILE A 64 6.89 12.01 1.83
C ILE A 64 7.71 13.06 1.09
N ASN A 65 7.08 13.86 0.24
CA ASN A 65 7.77 15.00 -0.39
C ASN A 65 8.20 16.04 0.64
N ASP A 66 7.38 16.32 1.65
CA ASP A 66 7.75 17.20 2.75
C ASP A 66 8.90 16.61 3.61
N VAL A 67 8.84 15.32 3.93
CA VAL A 67 9.95 14.63 4.64
C VAL A 67 11.26 14.71 3.84
N ARG A 68 11.21 14.46 2.53
CA ARG A 68 12.38 14.56 1.64
C ARG A 68 12.94 15.98 1.62
N ALA A 69 12.07 16.99 1.54
CA ALA A 69 12.49 18.39 1.57
C ALA A 69 13.18 18.75 2.90
N ARG A 70 12.63 18.30 4.04
CA ARG A 70 13.23 18.48 5.36
C ARG A 70 14.60 17.81 5.48
N LEU A 71 14.70 16.54 5.06
CA LEU A 71 15.97 15.79 5.10
C LEU A 71 17.05 16.40 4.20
N ALA A 72 16.66 16.96 3.04
CA ALA A 72 17.60 17.66 2.16
C ALA A 72 18.13 18.97 2.77
N ALA A 73 17.34 19.63 3.61
CA ALA A 73 17.74 20.86 4.29
C ALA A 73 18.56 20.60 5.57
N GLU A 74 18.44 19.41 6.18
CA GLU A 74 19.03 19.09 7.48
C GLU A 74 20.44 18.47 7.36
N ARG A 75 21.43 19.09 8.01
CA ARG A 75 22.79 18.55 8.13
C ARG A 75 22.94 17.77 9.42
N MET A 76 23.23 16.47 9.30
CA MET A 76 23.34 15.56 10.44
C MET A 76 24.59 15.85 11.27
N ARG A 77 24.40 16.10 12.56
CA ARG A 77 25.49 16.36 13.52
C ARG A 77 25.89 15.09 14.26
N LYS A 78 27.15 15.01 14.68
CA LYS A 78 27.64 13.96 15.59
C LYS A 78 26.84 14.03 16.90
N PRO A 79 26.35 12.89 17.42
CA PRO A 79 25.72 12.84 18.73
C PRO A 79 26.66 13.36 19.83
N ALA A 80 26.11 13.99 20.87
CA ALA A 80 26.89 14.57 21.96
C ALA A 80 27.82 13.56 22.67
N PHE A 81 27.43 12.27 22.71
CA PHE A 81 28.28 11.20 23.22
C PHE A 81 29.59 11.03 22.42
N CYS A 82 29.52 11.20 21.10
CA CYS A 82 30.67 11.17 20.19
C CYS A 82 31.50 12.46 20.21
N ALA A 83 31.04 13.51 20.92
CA ALA A 83 31.75 14.77 21.10
C ALA A 83 32.66 14.78 22.34
N SER A 84 32.76 13.66 23.07
CA SER A 84 33.65 13.55 24.21
C SER A 84 35.12 13.53 23.76
N ALA A 85 35.91 14.41 24.38
CA ALA A 85 37.34 14.55 24.13
C ALA A 85 38.04 13.19 24.32
N GLY A 86 38.45 12.58 23.20
CA GLY A 86 39.47 11.53 23.24
C GLY A 86 40.76 12.07 23.88
N PRO A 87 41.64 11.20 24.42
CA PRO A 87 42.85 11.64 25.09
C PRO A 87 43.64 12.57 24.15
N ALA A 88 44.10 13.70 24.68
CA ALA A 88 44.90 14.66 23.93
C ALA A 88 46.06 13.91 23.23
N ALA A 89 46.08 13.96 21.90
CA ALA A 89 47.19 13.41 21.12
C ALA A 89 48.50 14.08 21.60
N PRO A 90 49.58 13.31 21.87
CA PRO A 90 50.82 13.89 22.34
C PRO A 90 51.34 14.90 21.30
N ALA A 91 51.72 16.07 21.78
CA ALA A 91 52.31 17.14 21.00
C ALA A 91 53.65 16.68 20.41
N GLY A 92 53.65 16.19 19.18
CA GLY A 92 54.87 15.70 18.55
C GLY A 92 54.65 15.05 17.20
N ALA A 93 54.23 15.82 16.20
CA ALA A 93 54.47 15.48 14.79
C ALA A 93 54.36 16.73 13.92
N SER A 94 55.51 17.27 13.52
CA SER A 94 55.62 18.23 12.43
C SER A 94 55.27 17.54 11.11
N GLY A 95 54.13 17.87 10.51
CA GLY A 95 53.62 17.36 9.23
C GLY A 95 52.43 18.20 8.77
N PRO A 96 52.18 18.34 7.45
CA PRO A 96 51.58 19.53 6.87
C PRO A 96 50.14 19.74 7.33
N GLU A 97 49.77 21.02 7.47
CA GLU A 97 48.43 21.53 7.76
C GLU A 97 47.40 20.99 6.75
N GLY A 98 46.88 19.80 7.01
CA GLY A 98 45.64 19.31 6.42
C GLY A 98 44.48 19.86 7.23
N GLY A 99 43.92 20.98 6.77
CA GLY A 99 42.77 21.72 7.34
C GLY A 99 41.87 20.95 8.31
N ALA A 100 42.27 20.92 9.57
CA ALA A 100 41.44 20.60 10.72
C ALA A 100 41.39 21.86 11.60
N ALA A 101 40.88 22.95 11.04
CA ALA A 101 40.53 24.12 11.82
C ALA A 101 39.34 23.72 12.71
N ALA A 102 39.65 23.47 13.99
CA ALA A 102 38.74 23.33 15.12
C ALA A 102 37.42 22.60 14.81
N ASP A 103 37.37 21.27 15.01
CA ASP A 103 36.08 20.56 15.17
C ASP A 103 35.51 20.97 16.54
N PRO A 104 34.56 21.91 16.63
CA PRO A 104 33.96 22.26 17.91
C PRO A 104 33.05 21.09 18.29
N ALA A 105 32.86 20.85 19.59
CA ALA A 105 31.92 19.85 20.08
C ALA A 105 30.54 19.99 19.38
N GLY A 106 30.29 19.14 18.37
CA GLY A 106 29.16 19.30 17.44
C GLY A 106 29.46 19.09 15.94
N GLY A 107 30.64 18.60 15.56
CA GLY A 107 31.03 18.30 14.18
C GLY A 107 29.98 17.54 13.36
N LEU A 108 29.92 17.81 12.05
CA LEU A 108 29.03 17.10 11.13
C LEU A 108 29.41 15.61 11.01
N LEU A 109 28.43 14.76 10.73
CA LEU A 109 28.70 13.37 10.37
C LEU A 109 29.39 13.29 9.00
N PRO A 110 30.25 12.29 8.77
CA PRO A 110 30.76 12.01 7.43
C PRO A 110 29.60 11.78 6.45
N ASP A 111 29.72 12.32 5.24
CA ASP A 111 28.63 12.34 4.26
C ASP A 111 28.03 10.96 3.96
N ALA A 112 28.85 9.90 3.93
CA ALA A 112 28.36 8.53 3.72
C ALA A 112 27.46 8.05 4.86
N VAL A 113 27.81 8.38 6.11
CA VAL A 113 27.01 8.03 7.30
C VAL A 113 25.75 8.87 7.35
N ALA A 114 25.85 10.17 7.07
CA ALA A 114 24.69 11.06 7.01
C ALA A 114 23.67 10.58 5.97
N ARG A 115 24.11 10.21 4.75
CA ARG A 115 23.24 9.67 3.70
C ARG A 115 22.56 8.38 4.12
N ASN A 116 23.28 7.45 4.75
CA ASN A 116 22.71 6.17 5.18
C ASN A 116 21.64 6.37 6.27
N ILE A 117 21.87 7.29 7.21
CA ILE A 117 20.88 7.61 8.26
C ILE A 117 19.67 8.32 7.65
N GLN A 118 19.86 9.29 6.75
CA GLN A 118 18.75 9.94 6.05
C GLN A 118 17.93 8.93 5.22
N ALA A 119 18.58 7.98 4.55
CA ALA A 119 17.89 6.91 3.83
C ALA A 119 17.09 6.00 4.76
N LEU A 120 17.64 5.65 5.93
CA LEU A 120 16.93 4.87 6.93
C LEU A 120 15.72 5.63 7.49
N ILE A 121 15.87 6.92 7.79
CA ILE A 121 14.76 7.78 8.23
C ILE A 121 13.67 7.81 7.15
N LEU A 122 14.04 8.03 5.89
CA LEU A 122 13.09 8.06 4.79
C LEU A 122 12.32 6.73 4.67
N GLN A 123 13.00 5.59 4.74
CA GLN A 123 12.34 4.27 4.71
C GLN A 123 11.34 4.09 5.86
N THR A 124 11.70 4.53 7.08
CA THR A 124 10.78 4.45 8.21
C THR A 124 9.58 5.38 8.05
N GLU A 125 9.79 6.58 7.51
CA GLU A 125 8.71 7.53 7.23
C GLU A 125 7.79 7.05 6.10
N GLU A 126 8.30 6.36 5.08
CA GLU A 126 7.46 5.76 4.03
C GLU A 126 6.43 4.77 4.60
N VAL A 127 6.84 3.93 5.56
CA VAL A 127 5.89 3.02 6.22
C VAL A 127 4.93 3.78 7.13
N ALA A 128 5.42 4.75 7.90
CA ALA A 128 4.61 5.51 8.83
C ALA A 128 3.58 6.42 8.12
N ALA A 129 3.98 7.08 7.03
CA ALA A 129 3.12 7.91 6.18
C ALA A 129 2.01 7.08 5.53
N THR A 130 2.30 5.84 5.12
CA THR A 130 1.25 4.93 4.62
C THR A 130 0.18 4.68 5.70
N GLY A 131 0.61 4.39 6.93
CA GLY A 131 -0.31 4.21 8.06
C GLY A 131 -1.13 5.46 8.37
N ARG A 132 -0.50 6.63 8.38
CA ARG A 132 -1.18 7.93 8.61
C ARG A 132 -2.17 8.27 7.50
N ALA A 133 -1.80 8.08 6.23
CA ALA A 133 -2.69 8.29 5.09
C ALA A 133 -3.93 7.39 5.17
N CYS A 134 -3.76 6.11 5.50
CA CYS A 134 -4.88 5.19 5.74
C CYS A 134 -5.75 5.64 6.93
N GLN A 135 -5.15 6.08 8.04
CA GLN A 135 -5.91 6.56 9.20
C GLN A 135 -6.69 7.85 8.89
N SER A 136 -6.10 8.80 8.16
CA SER A 136 -6.80 10.02 7.69
C SER A 136 -8.01 9.64 6.84
N PHE A 137 -7.84 8.75 5.87
CA PHE A 137 -8.94 8.25 5.05
C PHE A 137 -10.06 7.61 5.89
N VAL A 138 -9.72 6.76 6.87
CA VAL A 138 -10.70 6.14 7.78
C VAL A 138 -11.49 7.18 8.58
N ARG A 139 -10.82 8.20 9.11
CA ARG A 139 -11.45 9.28 9.90
C ARG A 139 -12.35 10.15 9.03
N GLU A 140 -11.89 10.57 7.86
CA GLU A 140 -12.64 11.43 6.94
C GLU A 140 -13.92 10.79 6.41
N ASN A 141 -13.93 9.45 6.32
CA ASN A 141 -15.09 8.69 5.87
C ASN A 141 -15.98 8.18 7.02
N GLY A 142 -15.75 8.64 8.27
CA GLY A 142 -16.57 8.25 9.42
C GLY A 142 -16.50 6.75 9.76
N MET A 143 -15.41 6.08 9.37
CA MET A 143 -15.17 4.66 9.61
C MET A 143 -14.29 4.41 10.86
N ALA A 144 -13.95 5.46 11.60
CA ALA A 144 -13.32 5.34 12.91
C ALA A 144 -14.36 4.89 13.95
N PRO A 145 -14.00 3.98 14.88
CA PRO A 145 -14.90 3.56 15.96
C PRO A 145 -15.31 4.70 16.89
#